data_AF-A0A920QU99-F1
#
_entry.id   AF-A0A920QU99-F1
#
_cell.length_a   1.000
_cell.length_b   1.000
_cell.length_c   1.000
_cell.angle_alpha   90.00
_cell.angle_beta   90.00
_cell.angle_gamma   90.00
#
_symmetry.space_group_name_H-M   'P 1'
#
loop_
_entity.id
_entity.type
_entity.pdbx_description
1 polymer ?
#
loop_
_entity_poly.entity_id
_entity_poly.type
_entity_poly.pdbx_seq_one_letter_code
_entity_poly.pdbx_strand_id
1 'polypeptide(L)'
;MISLIWKRSIPFWLLVCSFAAHAQLDGMIDLHVHSAPDSDARSVDAFETARLARRHGMRALLFKNHYTHTASLAYLVSQAVPGIEIYGGITLNRPVGGINPLAVRFMAETTGRHGAVVWMPTRDAEQVHLRTGGNPGNVPIVRDGELLPEVLEVLNVMAEYDLALATGHSSPEESFC
;
A
#
# COMPACT_ATOMS: atom_id res chain seq x y z
N MET A 1 45.48 35.15 54.42
CA MET A 1 45.97 34.69 53.10
C MET A 1 45.21 33.40 52.78
N ILE A 2 44.34 33.45 51.76
CA ILE A 2 43.73 32.30 51.02
C ILE A 2 42.74 31.43 51.83
N SER A 3 41.40 31.55 51.62
CA SER A 3 40.56 30.84 50.61
C SER A 3 40.38 29.34 50.93
N LEU A 4 39.23 28.66 50.82
CA LEU A 4 38.20 28.74 49.80
C LEU A 4 36.93 27.99 50.26
N ILE A 5 35.79 28.61 49.92
CA ILE A 5 34.41 28.18 50.17
C ILE A 5 34.05 26.97 49.28
N TRP A 6 33.46 25.94 49.88
CA TRP A 6 32.73 24.89 49.15
C TRP A 6 31.41 25.47 48.61
N LYS A 7 31.41 25.98 47.37
CA LYS A 7 30.20 26.07 46.56
C LYS A 7 30.28 24.97 45.51
N ARG A 8 29.47 23.93 45.68
CA ARG A 8 29.23 22.92 44.65
C ARG A 8 28.53 23.59 43.48
N SER A 9 29.30 23.89 42.43
CA SER A 9 28.78 24.25 41.13
C SER A 9 28.21 22.99 40.47
N ILE A 10 26.90 22.97 40.23
CA ILE A 10 26.29 21.98 39.34
C ILE A 10 26.81 22.29 37.92
N PRO A 11 27.49 21.36 37.22
CA PRO A 11 28.02 21.65 35.91
C PRO A 11 26.91 21.81 34.87
N PHE A 12 27.08 22.82 34.02
CA PHE A 12 26.22 23.30 32.94
C PHE A 12 26.04 22.29 31.76
N TRP A 13 26.29 20.99 31.99
CA TRP A 13 26.34 19.96 30.95
C TRP A 13 25.08 19.08 30.85
N LEU A 14 23.96 19.51 31.44
CA LEU A 14 22.64 18.94 31.11
C LEU A 14 22.11 19.58 29.81
N LEU A 15 22.93 19.55 28.76
CA LEU A 15 22.48 19.85 27.40
C LEU A 15 21.85 18.57 26.85
N VAL A 16 20.53 18.48 27.03
CA VAL A 16 19.55 17.78 26.20
C VAL A 16 20.14 16.74 25.22
N CYS A 17 20.43 15.54 25.70
CA CYS A 17 20.41 14.36 24.84
C CYS A 17 18.98 13.83 24.79
N SER A 18 18.09 14.57 24.13
CA SER A 18 16.86 14.00 23.60
C SER A 18 17.05 13.77 22.10
N PHE A 19 18.01 12.92 21.74
CA PHE A 19 17.94 12.23 20.46
C PHE A 19 16.84 11.18 20.59
N ALA A 20 15.59 11.61 20.47
CA ALA A 20 14.59 10.70 19.95
C ALA A 20 15.02 10.46 18.50
N ALA A 21 15.82 9.43 18.28
CA ALA A 21 16.18 8.91 16.97
C ALA A 21 14.89 8.42 16.31
N HIS A 22 14.08 9.34 15.82
CA HIS A 22 13.06 9.03 14.85
C HIS A 22 13.84 8.60 13.62
N ALA A 23 13.75 7.32 13.26
CA ALA A 23 14.32 6.85 12.01
C ALA A 23 13.77 7.75 10.89
N GLN A 24 14.64 8.51 10.25
CA GLN A 24 14.27 9.34 9.11
C GLN A 24 14.11 8.39 7.93
N LEU A 25 12.93 8.36 7.32
CA LEU A 25 12.55 7.42 6.27
C LEU A 25 12.88 8.02 4.89
N ASP A 26 13.95 8.82 4.82
CA ASP A 26 14.33 9.59 3.65
C ASP A 26 14.43 8.67 2.42
N GLY A 27 13.62 8.97 1.41
CA GLY A 27 13.63 8.23 0.15
C GLY A 27 12.87 6.90 0.18
N MET A 28 12.38 6.43 1.33
CA MET A 28 11.61 5.18 1.41
C MET A 28 10.26 5.30 0.70
N ILE A 29 9.80 4.16 0.17
CA ILE A 29 8.50 4.01 -0.47
C ILE A 29 7.77 2.86 0.21
N ASP A 30 6.54 3.09 0.65
CA ASP A 30 5.66 2.02 1.12
C ASP A 30 4.67 1.67 0.00
N LEU A 31 4.76 0.44 -0.50
CA LEU A 31 3.97 -0.06 -1.63
C LEU A 31 2.63 -0.68 -1.20
N HIS A 32 2.32 -0.75 0.10
CA HIS A 32 1.12 -1.42 0.59
C HIS A 32 0.59 -0.73 1.86
N VAL A 33 -0.11 0.39 1.66
CA VAL A 33 -0.69 1.17 2.74
C VAL A 33 -2.20 0.98 2.80
N HIS A 34 -2.72 0.63 3.97
CA HIS A 34 -4.15 0.61 4.25
C HIS A 34 -4.53 1.80 5.15
N SER A 35 -5.46 2.65 4.70
CA SER A 35 -5.93 3.85 5.40
C SER A 35 -7.40 4.14 5.12
N ALA A 36 -8.06 4.95 5.95
CA ALA A 36 -9.42 5.39 5.66
C ALA A 36 -9.45 6.36 4.45
N PRO A 37 -10.54 6.40 3.66
CA PRO A 37 -11.75 5.59 3.78
C PRO A 37 -11.56 4.12 3.35
N ASP A 38 -12.15 3.20 4.11
CA ASP A 38 -12.14 1.76 3.83
C ASP A 38 -13.39 1.12 4.48
N SER A 39 -13.80 -0.05 4.00
CA SER A 39 -14.87 -0.85 4.62
C SER A 39 -14.42 -1.51 5.92
N ASP A 40 -13.11 -1.75 6.08
CA ASP A 40 -12.55 -2.13 7.39
C ASP A 40 -12.20 -0.87 8.20
N ALA A 41 -12.32 -0.93 9.53
CA ALA A 41 -11.85 0.16 10.38
C ALA A 41 -10.33 0.38 10.23
N ARG A 42 -9.92 1.64 10.08
CA ARG A 42 -8.51 2.06 9.96
C ARG A 42 -8.18 3.05 11.07
N SER A 43 -6.93 3.03 11.52
CA SER A 43 -6.46 3.91 12.60
C SER A 43 -6.23 5.35 12.15
N VAL A 44 -5.96 5.57 10.86
CA VAL A 44 -5.63 6.86 10.25
C VAL A 44 -6.28 6.98 8.88
N ASP A 45 -6.56 8.22 8.46
CA ASP A 45 -7.02 8.50 7.10
C ASP A 45 -5.85 8.71 6.11
N ALA A 46 -6.16 8.67 4.81
CA ALA A 46 -5.17 8.78 3.75
C ALA A 46 -4.42 10.14 3.76
N PHE A 47 -5.07 11.23 4.16
CA PHE A 47 -4.43 12.54 4.25
C PHE A 47 -3.49 12.62 5.45
N GLU A 48 -3.90 12.11 6.59
CA GLU A 48 -3.05 12.00 7.78
C GLU A 48 -1.82 11.13 7.50
N THR A 49 -2.04 9.98 6.86
CA THR A 49 -0.97 9.04 6.49
C THR A 49 0.05 9.71 5.56
N ALA A 50 -0.41 10.38 4.49
CA ALA A 50 0.48 11.09 3.57
C ALA A 50 1.24 12.24 4.25
N ARG A 51 0.58 13.02 5.13
CA ARG A 51 1.25 14.10 5.88
C ARG A 51 2.30 13.55 6.83
N LEU A 52 2.04 12.42 7.49
CA LEU A 52 3.00 11.75 8.38
C LEU A 52 4.20 11.25 7.60
N ALA A 53 3.98 10.50 6.52
CA ALA A 53 5.03 9.98 5.65
C ALA A 53 5.94 11.11 5.12
N ARG A 54 5.33 12.20 4.64
CA ARG A 54 6.07 13.40 4.18
C ARG A 54 6.90 14.03 5.30
N ARG A 55 6.35 14.16 6.51
CA ARG A 55 7.10 14.71 7.66
C ARG A 55 8.31 13.85 8.04
N HIS A 56 8.28 12.56 7.74
CA HIS A 56 9.39 11.63 8.00
C HIS A 56 10.33 11.43 6.79
N GLY A 57 10.15 12.19 5.70
CA GLY A 57 11.04 12.15 4.54
C GLY A 57 10.75 11.05 3.52
N MET A 58 9.65 10.30 3.68
CA MET A 58 9.29 9.28 2.70
C MET A 58 9.05 9.89 1.32
N ARG A 59 9.53 9.19 0.30
CA ARG A 59 9.39 9.62 -1.10
C ARG A 59 7.99 9.37 -1.62
N ALA A 60 7.42 8.21 -1.34
CA ALA A 60 6.12 7.82 -1.89
C ALA A 60 5.31 6.88 -1.01
N LEU A 61 3.99 6.87 -1.23
CA LEU A 61 3.06 5.88 -0.69
C LEU A 61 2.19 5.31 -1.80
N LEU A 62 1.80 4.05 -1.63
CA LEU A 62 0.80 3.39 -2.46
C LEU A 62 -0.35 2.88 -1.60
N PHE A 63 -1.53 3.46 -1.79
CA PHE A 63 -2.74 3.05 -1.08
C PHE A 63 -3.33 1.79 -1.69
N LYS A 64 -3.74 0.86 -0.83
CA LYS A 64 -4.42 -0.38 -1.21
C LYS A 64 -5.78 -0.48 -0.53
N ASN A 65 -6.74 -1.03 -1.26
CA ASN A 65 -8.03 -1.46 -0.72
C ASN A 65 -8.34 -2.89 -1.21
N HIS A 66 -9.10 -3.65 -0.41
CA HIS A 66 -9.50 -5.02 -0.77
C HIS A 66 -10.75 -5.09 -1.67
N TYR A 67 -11.50 -4.01 -1.81
CA TYR A 67 -12.87 -4.01 -2.33
C TYR A 67 -13.08 -3.00 -3.45
N THR A 68 -12.29 -1.93 -3.48
CA THR A 68 -12.34 -0.88 -4.50
C THR A 68 -10.94 -0.54 -4.99
N HIS A 69 -10.83 0.16 -6.13
CA HIS A 69 -9.55 0.73 -6.54
C HIS A 69 -9.25 2.02 -5.78
N THR A 70 -7.97 2.36 -5.66
CA THR A 70 -7.49 3.53 -4.90
C THR A 70 -6.88 4.63 -5.77
N ALA A 71 -6.90 4.50 -7.10
CA ALA A 71 -6.37 5.53 -8.01
C ALA A 71 -7.05 6.90 -7.82
N SER A 72 -8.37 6.93 -7.64
CA SER A 72 -9.12 8.18 -7.38
C SER A 72 -8.76 8.81 -6.04
N LEU A 73 -8.55 7.99 -5.01
CA LEU A 73 -8.09 8.45 -3.69
C LEU A 73 -6.68 9.02 -3.79
N ALA A 74 -5.78 8.31 -4.49
CA ALA A 74 -4.40 8.73 -4.71
C ALA A 74 -4.32 10.08 -5.42
N TYR A 75 -5.15 10.31 -6.45
CA TYR A 75 -5.28 11.61 -7.11
C TYR A 75 -5.67 12.72 -6.13
N LEU A 76 -6.72 12.53 -5.33
CA LEU A 76 -7.17 13.56 -4.38
C LEU A 76 -6.13 13.85 -3.28
N VAL A 77 -5.47 12.82 -2.77
CA VAL A 77 -4.43 12.98 -1.73
C VAL A 77 -3.18 13.66 -2.30
N SER A 78 -2.79 13.36 -3.55
CA SER A 78 -1.65 14.02 -4.19
C SER A 78 -1.86 15.53 -4.33
N GLN A 79 -3.09 15.98 -4.62
CA GLN A 79 -3.43 17.41 -4.66
C GLN A 79 -3.40 18.05 -3.27
N ALA A 80 -3.91 17.36 -2.26
CA ALA A 80 -4.03 17.90 -0.90
C ALA A 80 -2.72 17.89 -0.10
N VAL A 81 -1.78 17.01 -0.45
CA VAL A 81 -0.51 16.82 0.27
C VAL A 81 0.66 16.85 -0.73
N PRO A 82 1.03 18.03 -1.25
CA PRO A 82 2.18 18.14 -2.13
C PRO A 82 3.49 17.81 -1.40
N GLY A 83 4.51 17.40 -2.17
CA GLY A 83 5.84 17.06 -1.66
C GLY A 83 6.02 15.59 -1.26
N ILE A 84 5.07 14.72 -1.60
CA ILE A 84 5.19 13.26 -1.53
C ILE A 84 4.47 12.65 -2.73
N GLU A 85 5.05 11.62 -3.35
CA GLU A 85 4.43 10.92 -4.46
C GLU A 85 3.34 9.98 -3.92
N ILE A 86 2.15 9.99 -4.51
CA ILE A 86 1.02 9.17 -4.05
C ILE A 86 0.51 8.33 -5.22
N TYR A 87 0.40 7.04 -4.97
CA TYR A 87 -0.07 6.05 -5.91
C TYR A 87 -1.23 5.24 -5.33
N GLY A 88 -1.96 4.57 -6.22
CA GLY A 88 -3.00 3.62 -5.88
C GLY A 88 -2.88 2.34 -6.70
N GLY A 89 -3.89 1.50 -6.58
CA GLY A 89 -3.98 0.24 -7.30
C GLY A 89 -5.35 -0.40 -7.15
N ILE A 90 -5.46 -1.66 -7.55
CA ILE A 90 -6.69 -2.44 -7.47
C ILE A 90 -6.39 -3.88 -7.06
N THR A 91 -7.21 -4.42 -6.16
CA THR A 91 -7.17 -5.85 -5.82
C THR A 91 -8.31 -6.57 -6.52
N LEU A 92 -8.00 -7.63 -7.27
CA LEU A 92 -8.96 -8.39 -8.11
C LEU A 92 -9.82 -9.38 -7.30
N ASN A 93 -10.42 -8.89 -6.22
CA ASN A 93 -11.40 -9.62 -5.41
C ASN A 93 -12.81 -9.52 -6.04
N ARG A 94 -13.78 -10.28 -5.51
CA ARG A 94 -15.17 -10.30 -6.02
C ARG A 94 -15.84 -8.94 -6.10
N PRO A 95 -15.63 -7.97 -5.18
CA PRO A 95 -16.35 -6.68 -5.26
C PRO A 95 -16.02 -5.83 -6.49
N VAL A 96 -14.89 -6.10 -7.16
CA VAL A 96 -14.58 -5.51 -8.47
C VAL A 96 -14.86 -6.46 -9.64
N GLY A 97 -15.53 -7.58 -9.39
CA GLY A 97 -15.85 -8.62 -10.38
C GLY A 97 -14.88 -9.80 -10.44
N GLY A 98 -13.92 -9.91 -9.51
CA GLY A 98 -12.87 -10.92 -9.56
C GLY A 98 -11.75 -10.53 -10.54
N ILE A 99 -11.25 -11.48 -11.31
CA ILE A 99 -10.28 -11.21 -12.39
C ILE A 99 -10.98 -10.41 -13.49
N ASN A 100 -10.82 -9.09 -13.44
CA ASN A 100 -11.58 -8.15 -14.26
C ASN A 100 -10.65 -7.18 -15.02
N PRO A 101 -10.36 -7.43 -16.31
CA PRO A 101 -9.53 -6.56 -17.15
C PRO A 101 -10.07 -5.13 -17.29
N LEU A 102 -11.40 -4.95 -17.35
CA LEU A 102 -12.01 -3.62 -17.47
C LEU A 102 -11.80 -2.80 -16.19
N ALA A 103 -11.90 -3.42 -15.02
CA ALA A 103 -11.63 -2.74 -13.76
C ALA A 103 -10.18 -2.24 -13.68
N VAL A 104 -9.23 -3.03 -14.19
CA VAL A 104 -7.81 -2.63 -14.29
C VAL A 104 -7.65 -1.46 -15.27
N ARG A 105 -8.24 -1.55 -16.47
CA ARG A 105 -8.16 -0.49 -17.48
C ARG A 105 -8.67 0.84 -16.94
N PHE A 106 -9.87 0.87 -16.38
CA PHE A 106 -10.46 2.11 -15.88
C PHE A 106 -9.75 2.66 -14.62
N MET A 107 -9.13 1.78 -13.83
CA MET A 107 -8.24 2.21 -12.74
C MET A 107 -6.98 2.90 -13.29
N ALA A 108 -6.38 2.37 -14.36
CA ALA A 108 -5.21 2.97 -15.03
C ALA A 108 -5.52 4.28 -15.77
N GLU A 109 -6.74 4.40 -16.31
CA GLU A 109 -7.24 5.59 -17.01
C GLU A 109 -7.82 6.66 -16.09
N THR A 110 -7.96 6.37 -14.80
CA THR A 110 -8.46 7.34 -13.81
C THR A 110 -7.62 8.62 -13.88
N THR A 111 -8.28 9.79 -13.82
CA THR A 111 -7.65 11.12 -13.91
C THR A 111 -6.37 11.22 -13.08
N GLY A 112 -5.31 11.73 -13.71
CA GLY A 112 -3.98 11.85 -13.10
C GLY A 112 -3.13 10.57 -13.17
N ARG A 113 -3.70 9.43 -13.61
CA ARG A 113 -3.01 8.15 -13.83
C ARG A 113 -2.18 7.71 -12.62
N HIS A 114 -2.77 7.83 -11.43
CA HIS A 114 -2.12 7.43 -10.16
C HIS A 114 -2.20 5.93 -9.87
N GLY A 115 -2.90 5.14 -10.69
CA GLY A 115 -2.90 3.68 -10.59
C GLY A 115 -1.56 3.08 -11.00
N ALA A 116 -0.98 2.24 -10.15
CA ALA A 116 0.36 1.69 -10.37
C ALA A 116 0.47 0.17 -10.12
N VAL A 117 -0.37 -0.40 -9.23
CA VAL A 117 -0.29 -1.83 -8.86
C VAL A 117 -1.62 -2.53 -9.05
N VAL A 118 -1.56 -3.75 -9.59
CA VAL A 118 -2.68 -4.70 -9.61
C VAL A 118 -2.33 -5.88 -8.73
N TRP A 119 -3.16 -6.14 -7.71
CA TRP A 119 -3.06 -7.36 -6.90
C TRP A 119 -3.99 -8.42 -7.45
N MET A 120 -3.46 -9.63 -7.60
CA MET A 120 -4.25 -10.85 -7.67
C MET A 120 -5.12 -11.00 -6.41
N PRO A 121 -6.12 -11.92 -6.42
CA PRO A 121 -7.04 -12.08 -5.30
C PRO A 121 -6.33 -12.19 -3.95
N THR A 122 -6.94 -11.59 -2.92
CA THR A 122 -6.42 -11.62 -1.55
C THR A 122 -7.40 -12.33 -0.64
N ARG A 123 -8.47 -11.65 -0.19
CA ARG A 123 -9.50 -12.23 0.68
C ARG A 123 -10.31 -13.30 -0.03
N ASP A 124 -10.47 -13.17 -1.34
CA ASP A 124 -11.19 -14.12 -2.17
C ASP A 124 -10.25 -15.10 -2.90
N ALA A 125 -8.95 -15.14 -2.57
CA ALA A 125 -8.04 -16.13 -3.17
C ALA A 125 -8.47 -17.57 -2.81
N GLU A 126 -8.30 -18.51 -3.75
CA GLU A 126 -8.63 -19.92 -3.52
C GLU A 126 -7.89 -20.50 -2.31
N GLN A 127 -6.60 -20.19 -2.17
CA GLN A 127 -5.79 -20.57 -1.01
C GLN A 127 -6.37 -20.07 0.33
N VAL A 128 -6.96 -18.87 0.36
CA VAL A 128 -7.60 -18.33 1.58
C VAL A 128 -8.90 -19.06 1.88
N HIS A 129 -9.67 -19.39 0.85
CA HIS A 129 -10.89 -20.19 0.98
C HIS A 129 -10.60 -21.60 1.52
N LEU A 130 -9.59 -22.29 1.00
CA LEU A 130 -9.16 -23.61 1.47
C LEU A 130 -8.78 -23.57 2.96
N ARG A 131 -8.11 -22.50 3.40
CA ARG A 131 -7.72 -22.32 4.82
C ARG A 131 -8.89 -21.99 5.75
N THR A 132 -9.97 -21.41 5.23
CA THR A 132 -11.09 -20.88 6.02
C THR A 132 -12.34 -21.75 5.99
N GLY A 133 -12.24 -22.97 5.45
CA GLY A 133 -13.32 -23.95 5.52
C GLY A 133 -14.35 -23.89 4.39
N GLY A 134 -13.97 -23.39 3.21
CA GLY A 134 -14.68 -23.76 1.99
C GLY A 134 -15.95 -22.97 1.64
N ASN A 135 -16.11 -21.73 2.11
CA ASN A 135 -17.31 -20.92 1.82
C ASN A 135 -17.40 -20.48 0.33
N PRO A 136 -18.49 -20.73 -0.42
CA PRO A 136 -18.59 -20.39 -1.84
C PRO A 136 -18.21 -18.93 -2.18
N GLY A 137 -17.33 -18.78 -3.17
CA GLY A 137 -16.96 -17.48 -3.74
C GLY A 137 -15.47 -17.15 -3.71
N ASN A 138 -14.59 -18.10 -4.02
CA ASN A 138 -13.22 -17.78 -4.38
C ASN A 138 -13.13 -17.17 -5.80
N VAL A 139 -11.99 -16.56 -6.09
CA VAL A 139 -11.59 -16.06 -7.40
C VAL A 139 -10.33 -16.85 -7.79
N PRO A 140 -10.46 -17.89 -8.63
CA PRO A 140 -9.30 -18.65 -9.10
C PRO A 140 -8.47 -17.82 -10.08
N ILE A 141 -7.16 -18.08 -10.14
CA ILE A 141 -6.26 -17.52 -11.15
C ILE A 141 -5.66 -18.58 -12.07
N VAL A 142 -5.61 -19.83 -11.61
CA VAL A 142 -5.08 -20.99 -12.34
C VAL A 142 -6.16 -22.07 -12.38
N ARG A 143 -6.23 -22.82 -13.48
CA ARG A 143 -6.99 -24.07 -13.58
C ARG A 143 -6.19 -25.07 -14.40
N ASP A 144 -6.12 -26.30 -13.90
CA ASP A 144 -5.40 -27.40 -14.56
C ASP A 144 -3.91 -27.07 -14.86
N GLY A 145 -3.29 -26.22 -14.04
CA GLY A 145 -1.90 -25.79 -14.17
C GLY A 145 -1.67 -24.60 -15.12
N GLU A 146 -2.73 -24.08 -15.74
CA GLU A 146 -2.66 -22.96 -16.68
C GLU A 146 -3.35 -21.71 -16.12
N LEU A 147 -2.83 -20.53 -16.44
CA LEU A 147 -3.49 -19.26 -16.12
C LEU A 147 -4.84 -19.16 -16.84
N LEU A 148 -5.84 -18.63 -16.15
CA LEU A 148 -7.14 -18.37 -16.77
C LEU A 148 -7.01 -17.31 -17.89
N PRO A 149 -7.80 -17.40 -18.98
CA PRO A 149 -7.78 -16.42 -20.06
C PRO A 149 -7.95 -14.96 -19.57
N GLU A 150 -8.81 -14.75 -18.57
CA GLU A 150 -9.05 -13.43 -17.99
C GLU A 150 -7.81 -12.89 -17.24
N VAL A 151 -6.98 -13.77 -16.69
CA VAL A 151 -5.70 -13.37 -16.08
C VAL A 151 -4.74 -12.90 -17.16
N LEU A 152 -4.67 -13.60 -18.29
CA LEU A 152 -3.86 -13.17 -19.43
C LEU A 152 -4.34 -11.82 -19.99
N GLU A 153 -5.65 -11.59 -20.05
CA GLU A 153 -6.22 -10.29 -20.45
C GLU A 153 -5.84 -9.18 -19.46
N VAL A 154 -5.91 -9.44 -18.15
CA VAL A 154 -5.42 -8.51 -17.13
C VAL A 154 -3.93 -8.19 -17.35
N LEU A 155 -3.09 -9.19 -17.56
CA LEU A 155 -1.65 -9.00 -17.79
C LEU A 155 -1.37 -8.18 -19.06
N ASN A 156 -2.17 -8.37 -20.13
CA ASN A 156 -2.07 -7.57 -21.34
C ASN A 156 -2.43 -6.10 -21.07
N VAL A 157 -3.50 -5.83 -20.31
CA VAL A 157 -3.83 -4.46 -19.89
C VAL A 157 -2.70 -3.87 -19.02
N MET A 158 -2.17 -4.65 -18.08
CA MET A 158 -1.06 -4.17 -17.25
C MET A 158 0.17 -3.79 -18.06
N ALA A 159 0.52 -4.59 -19.08
CA ALA A 159 1.61 -4.28 -20.00
C ALA A 159 1.33 -3.01 -20.84
N GLU A 160 0.09 -2.77 -21.27
CA GLU A 160 -0.31 -1.56 -22.01
C GLU A 160 -0.10 -0.27 -21.20
N TYR A 161 -0.34 -0.32 -19.88
CA TYR A 161 -0.28 0.84 -18.99
C TYR A 161 0.95 0.88 -18.07
N ASP A 162 1.91 -0.03 -18.23
CA ASP A 162 3.13 -0.15 -17.40
C ASP A 162 2.82 -0.31 -15.89
N LEU A 163 1.92 -1.25 -15.57
CA LEU A 163 1.47 -1.52 -14.19
C LEU A 163 2.25 -2.68 -13.58
N ALA A 164 2.56 -2.56 -12.29
CA ALA A 164 3.19 -3.61 -11.51
C ALA A 164 2.19 -4.69 -11.06
N LEU A 165 2.63 -5.95 -11.10
CA LEU A 165 1.89 -7.10 -10.58
C LEU A 165 2.26 -7.38 -9.14
N ALA A 166 1.25 -7.67 -8.32
CA ALA A 166 1.42 -8.27 -7.01
C ALA A 166 0.59 -9.57 -6.94
N THR A 167 1.19 -10.64 -6.44
CA THR A 167 0.61 -12.00 -6.44
C THR A 167 -0.52 -12.20 -5.43
N GLY A 168 -0.85 -11.18 -4.63
CA GLY A 168 -1.96 -11.29 -3.68
C GLY A 168 -1.72 -12.42 -2.67
N HIS A 169 -2.72 -13.26 -2.49
CA HIS A 169 -2.65 -14.43 -1.59
C HIS A 169 -2.65 -15.76 -2.36
N SER A 170 -2.13 -15.78 -3.58
CA SER A 170 -1.93 -17.00 -4.36
C SER A 170 -1.14 -18.05 -3.57
N SER A 171 -1.44 -19.32 -3.84
CA SER A 171 -0.63 -20.42 -3.33
C SER A 171 0.76 -20.42 -3.97
N PRO A 172 1.75 -21.13 -3.38
CA PRO A 172 3.02 -21.35 -4.03
C PRO A 172 2.86 -21.96 -5.42
N GLU A 173 2.01 -22.97 -5.57
CA GLU A 173 1.76 -23.66 -6.84
C GLU A 173 1.21 -22.71 -7.90
N GLU A 174 0.24 -21.87 -7.54
CA GLU A 174 -0.30 -20.83 -8.43
C GLU A 174 0.72 -19.74 -8.79
N SER A 175 1.81 -19.60 -8.02
CA SER A 175 2.85 -18.59 -8.26
C SER A 175 3.97 -19.08 -9.19
N PHE A 176 4.04 -20.39 -9.46
CA PHE A 176 5.10 -21.01 -10.26
C PHE A 176 4.64 -21.53 -11.63
N CYS A 177 3.36 -21.36 -11.98
CA CYS A 177 2.83 -21.68 -13.31
C CYS A 177 3.39 -20.77 -14.41
#